data_AF-A0A1G4IF16-F1
#
_entry.id   AF-A0A1G4IF16-F1
#
_cell.length_a   1.000
_cell.length_b   1.000
_cell.length_c   1.000
_cell.angle_alpha   90.00
_cell.angle_beta   90.00
_cell.angle_gamma   90.00
#
_symmetry.space_group_name_H-M   'P 1'
#
loop_
_entity.id
_entity.type
_entity.pdbx_description
1 polymer ?
#
loop_
_entity_poly.entity_id
_entity_poly.type
_entity_poly.pdbx_seq_one_letter_code
_entity_poly.pdbx_strand_id
1 'polypeptide(L)'
;MAFGTFPPQVRRRVVVTGLGAVTPLGVGAQSTWSALCEGKSATRALREAPFFFPSSIDSDRRLTTEEKGKRREELLAAMPCQVAAPVIGELVSTTDLPNFAPTSRETRATRFALHAVREALIHAKLIGTDVFCALPSGAVAHPNEAASDNSKRSSAPERRIASSCSAERIGVNLGVGMPSLVDVCDAAYNLFADPAQIRYNSISPLFVPKILGNMLTGLVAMTYNVHGPVGSSVGACATGGHCIGESASWIQQGRADVVICGSAEACITPVAIAGFSRMRALCTKYNNRPQEASRPFDKDRAGFIMGEGAGVLVLESLEHARERGAHIIAELRGFGTSSDAHDVAAPRPDGYGAKLCLRSALRDGGDVPAACVAYVNAHATGTIGDDLELHAIEAVLNGTDGSDNKSAIIRNSPLLVSSVKGGIGHLLGAAGSVEAAVAVMALHEQRAPPNVNLHVPSFPASGAIQLVQGTTACAFKGEAVLSTSFGFGGMSTALLFTQF
;
A
#
# COMPACT_ATOMS: atom_id res chain seq x y z
N MET A 1 -12.38 -39.50 -34.57
CA MET A 1 -11.38 -38.44 -34.77
C MET A 1 -11.13 -37.81 -33.42
N ALA A 2 -9.92 -37.94 -32.86
CA ALA A 2 -9.56 -37.18 -31.66
C ALA A 2 -9.39 -35.72 -32.09
N PHE A 3 -10.19 -34.81 -31.54
CA PHE A 3 -9.92 -33.39 -31.66
C PHE A 3 -8.50 -33.15 -31.13
N GLY A 4 -7.63 -32.58 -31.97
CA GLY A 4 -6.24 -32.32 -31.61
C GLY A 4 -6.15 -31.50 -30.31
N THR A 5 -5.07 -31.69 -29.57
CA THR A 5 -4.78 -30.89 -28.38
C THR A 5 -4.78 -29.41 -28.76
N PHE A 6 -5.57 -28.60 -28.04
CA PHE A 6 -5.50 -27.15 -28.21
C PHE A 6 -4.05 -26.68 -28.02
N PRO A 7 -3.57 -25.72 -28.84
CA PRO A 7 -2.23 -25.17 -28.64
C PRO A 7 -2.14 -24.61 -27.21
N PRO A 8 -1.01 -24.78 -26.53
CA PRO A 8 -0.84 -24.23 -25.19
C PRO A 8 -1.07 -22.72 -25.25
N GLN A 9 -1.97 -22.20 -24.41
CA GLN A 9 -2.15 -20.77 -24.27
C GLN A 9 -0.86 -20.15 -23.74
N VAL A 10 -0.20 -19.34 -24.56
CA VAL A 10 0.96 -18.56 -24.13
C VAL A 10 0.47 -17.47 -23.19
N ARG A 11 0.86 -17.57 -21.92
CA ARG A 11 0.53 -16.57 -20.89
C ARG A 11 1.15 -15.24 -21.29
N ARG A 12 0.35 -14.18 -21.43
CA ARG A 12 0.86 -12.84 -21.81
C ARG A 12 1.77 -12.29 -20.71
N ARG A 13 2.88 -11.68 -21.10
CA ARG A 13 3.84 -11.06 -20.17
C ARG A 13 3.29 -9.74 -19.63
N VAL A 14 3.59 -9.44 -18.37
CA VAL A 14 3.06 -8.27 -17.66
C VAL A 14 4.20 -7.38 -17.21
N VAL A 15 4.18 -6.13 -17.66
CA VAL A 15 5.22 -5.14 -17.37
C VAL A 15 4.68 -3.98 -16.56
N VAL A 16 5.54 -3.36 -15.77
CA VAL A 16 5.27 -2.13 -15.03
C VAL A 16 5.72 -0.95 -15.88
N THR A 17 4.80 -0.04 -16.20
CA THR A 17 5.06 1.15 -17.05
C THR A 17 4.89 2.46 -16.31
N GLY A 18 4.22 2.44 -15.14
CA GLY A 18 3.96 3.62 -14.34
C GLY A 18 3.92 3.32 -12.85
N LEU A 19 4.39 4.28 -12.06
CA LEU A 19 4.45 4.23 -10.60
C LEU A 19 3.90 5.55 -10.05
N GLY A 20 3.12 5.49 -8.98
CA GLY A 20 2.70 6.65 -8.22
C GLY A 20 2.55 6.32 -6.73
N ALA A 21 2.86 7.29 -5.88
CA ALA A 21 2.82 7.09 -4.44
C ALA A 21 2.49 8.37 -3.66
N VAL A 22 1.76 8.20 -2.57
CA VAL A 22 1.61 9.21 -1.52
C VAL A 22 2.05 8.55 -0.23
N THR A 23 3.10 9.05 0.42
CA THR A 23 3.65 8.44 1.63
C THR A 23 3.96 9.48 2.71
N PRO A 24 4.20 9.04 3.95
CA PRO A 24 4.60 9.93 5.04
C PRO A 24 5.94 10.65 4.80
N LEU A 25 6.79 10.13 3.90
CA LEU A 25 8.07 10.74 3.53
C LEU A 25 7.95 11.73 2.36
N GLY A 26 6.82 11.75 1.65
CA GLY A 26 6.61 12.68 0.55
C GLY A 26 5.46 12.30 -0.38
N VAL A 27 5.07 13.27 -1.20
CA VAL A 27 4.09 13.07 -2.27
C VAL A 27 4.85 12.84 -3.57
N GLY A 28 4.75 11.63 -4.10
CA GLY A 28 5.46 11.19 -5.29
C GLY A 28 6.26 9.90 -5.05
N ALA A 29 6.28 9.01 -6.05
CA ALA A 29 7.10 7.80 -6.06
C ALA A 29 8.59 8.15 -5.97
N GLN A 30 9.05 9.14 -6.75
CA GLN A 30 10.47 9.54 -6.75
C GLN A 30 10.89 10.20 -5.44
N SER A 31 10.09 11.10 -4.89
CA SER A 31 10.41 11.75 -3.60
C SER A 31 10.41 10.75 -2.45
N THR A 32 9.47 9.81 -2.46
CA THR A 32 9.42 8.70 -1.50
C THR A 32 10.69 7.86 -1.62
N TRP A 33 11.06 7.47 -2.84
CA TRP A 33 12.26 6.69 -3.13
C TRP A 33 13.55 7.36 -2.64
N SER A 34 13.75 8.63 -2.97
CA SER A 34 14.92 9.40 -2.53
C SER A 34 15.00 9.48 -1.00
N ALA A 35 13.89 9.79 -0.33
CA ALA A 35 13.86 9.87 1.13
C ALA A 35 14.15 8.52 1.81
N LEU A 36 13.63 7.42 1.26
CA LEU A 36 13.94 6.07 1.73
C LEU A 36 15.41 5.73 1.53
N CYS A 37 15.99 6.05 0.38
CA CYS A 37 17.41 5.83 0.10
C CYS A 37 18.35 6.64 0.99
N GLU A 38 17.87 7.75 1.56
CA GLU A 38 18.56 8.59 2.55
C GLU A 38 18.30 8.15 4.01
N GLY A 39 17.60 7.03 4.21
CA GLY A 39 17.32 6.49 5.54
C GLY A 39 16.46 7.40 6.42
N LYS A 40 15.61 8.24 5.82
CA LYS A 40 14.72 9.15 6.57
C LYS A 40 13.58 8.37 7.24
N SER A 41 13.13 8.88 8.38
CA SER A 41 11.92 8.45 9.07
C SER A 41 10.87 9.56 9.10
N ALA A 42 9.62 9.18 8.89
CA ALA A 42 8.46 10.07 8.94
C ALA A 42 7.72 10.02 10.27
N THR A 43 8.15 9.11 11.17
CA THR A 43 7.45 8.86 12.44
C THR A 43 7.56 10.06 13.36
N ARG A 44 6.43 10.55 13.83
CA ARG A 44 6.31 11.76 14.66
C ARG A 44 5.30 11.57 15.78
N ALA A 45 5.14 12.57 16.64
CA ALA A 45 4.16 12.50 17.70
C ALA A 45 2.74 12.49 17.13
N LEU A 46 1.84 11.71 17.74
CA LEU A 46 0.46 11.56 17.30
C LEU A 46 -0.31 12.88 17.31
N ARG A 47 0.06 13.82 18.20
CA ARG A 47 -0.49 15.18 18.23
C ARG A 47 -0.20 16.01 16.98
N GLU A 48 0.82 15.63 16.21
CA GLU A 48 1.18 16.27 14.93
C GLU A 48 0.45 15.63 13.74
N ALA A 49 -0.30 14.54 13.96
CA ALA A 49 -1.01 13.86 12.89
C ALA A 49 -2.26 14.66 12.47
N PRO A 50 -2.33 15.11 11.21
CA PRO A 50 -3.51 15.83 10.71
C PRO A 50 -4.74 14.91 10.72
N PHE A 51 -5.89 15.49 11.04
CA PHE A 51 -7.19 14.79 11.14
C PHE A 51 -7.24 13.61 12.10
N PHE A 52 -6.29 13.51 13.05
CA PHE A 52 -6.34 12.49 14.08
C PHE A 52 -7.55 12.64 14.98
N PHE A 53 -7.97 13.88 15.29
CA PHE A 53 -9.14 14.09 16.15
C PHE A 53 -10.45 13.91 15.38
N PRO A 54 -11.45 13.23 15.98
CA PRO A 54 -12.74 13.01 15.32
C PRO A 54 -13.42 14.34 14.99
N SER A 55 -13.98 14.45 13.78
CA SER A 55 -14.67 15.67 13.35
C SER A 55 -15.92 15.96 14.19
N SER A 56 -16.51 14.93 14.79
CA SER A 56 -17.57 15.03 15.79
C SER A 56 -17.19 15.86 17.02
N ILE A 57 -15.94 15.85 17.48
CA ILE A 57 -15.51 16.73 18.59
C ILE A 57 -15.55 18.19 18.16
N ASP A 58 -15.09 18.47 16.93
CA ASP A 58 -15.01 19.84 16.41
C ASP A 58 -16.36 20.43 16.05
N SER A 59 -17.25 19.60 15.49
CA SER A 59 -18.59 20.00 15.09
C SER A 59 -19.61 20.04 16.24
N ASP A 60 -19.30 19.46 17.41
CA ASP A 60 -20.20 19.52 18.56
C ASP A 60 -20.30 20.94 19.12
N ARG A 61 -21.48 21.55 18.95
CA ARG A 61 -21.78 22.92 19.41
C ARG A 61 -22.06 23.00 20.91
N ARG A 62 -22.21 21.85 21.59
CA ARG A 62 -22.42 21.80 23.05
C ARG A 62 -21.11 22.00 23.83
N LEU A 63 -19.97 21.83 23.16
CA LEU A 63 -18.65 21.97 23.76
C LEU A 63 -18.08 23.36 23.47
N THR A 64 -17.61 24.01 24.52
CA THR A 64 -16.76 25.20 24.42
C THR A 64 -15.41 24.85 23.78
N THR A 65 -14.70 25.88 23.29
CA THR A 65 -13.34 25.69 22.74
C THR A 65 -12.37 25.07 23.75
N GLU A 66 -12.49 25.47 25.03
CA GLU A 66 -11.68 24.93 26.12
C GLU A 66 -11.99 23.44 26.36
N GLU A 67 -13.26 23.06 26.41
CA GLU A 67 -13.66 21.65 26.58
C GLU A 67 -13.22 20.78 25.40
N LYS A 68 -13.28 21.30 24.17
CA LYS A 68 -12.74 20.62 22.98
C LYS A 68 -11.23 20.40 23.13
N GLY A 69 -10.48 21.42 23.54
CA GLY A 69 -9.05 21.32 23.81
C GLY A 69 -8.73 20.28 24.87
N LYS A 70 -9.44 20.32 26.01
CA LYS A 70 -9.28 19.37 27.11
C LYS A 70 -9.53 17.92 26.67
N ARG A 71 -10.62 17.67 25.94
CA ARG A 71 -10.94 16.33 25.42
C ARG A 71 -9.88 15.78 24.47
N ARG A 72 -9.29 16.64 23.63
CA ARG A 72 -8.19 16.24 22.74
C ARG A 72 -6.97 15.80 23.51
N GLU A 73 -6.59 16.56 24.54
CA GLU A 73 -5.46 16.21 25.41
C GLU A 73 -5.73 14.95 26.23
N GLU A 74 -6.94 14.79 26.79
CA GLU A 74 -7.34 13.56 27.49
C GLU A 74 -7.33 12.33 26.56
N LEU A 75 -7.80 12.49 25.32
CA LEU A 75 -7.77 11.43 24.32
C LEU A 75 -6.34 11.01 23.98
N LEU A 76 -5.44 11.97 23.73
CA LEU A 76 -4.02 11.68 23.48
C LEU A 76 -3.35 11.02 24.69
N ALA A 77 -3.60 11.53 25.89
CA ALA A 77 -3.04 11.00 27.13
C ALA A 77 -3.51 9.55 27.41
N ALA A 78 -4.72 9.21 26.98
CA ALA A 78 -5.27 7.86 27.11
C ALA A 78 -4.65 6.85 26.11
N MET A 79 -3.97 7.29 25.05
CA MET A 79 -3.38 6.40 24.05
C MET A 79 -2.02 5.85 24.54
N PRO A 80 -1.85 4.52 24.64
CA PRO A 80 -0.55 3.93 24.97
C PRO A 80 0.51 4.18 23.88
N CYS A 81 0.12 4.09 22.61
CA CYS A 81 0.95 4.48 21.48
C CYS A 81 0.68 5.95 21.15
N GLN A 82 1.72 6.78 21.18
CA GLN A 82 1.62 8.23 20.98
C GLN A 82 2.40 8.70 19.75
N VAL A 83 2.67 7.79 18.81
CA VAL A 83 3.46 8.06 17.61
C VAL A 83 2.84 7.40 16.38
N ALA A 84 2.99 8.05 15.23
CA ALA A 84 2.51 7.57 13.94
C ALA A 84 3.35 8.16 12.81
N ALA A 85 3.21 7.61 11.59
CA ALA A 85 3.79 8.15 10.37
C ALA A 85 2.68 8.70 9.45
N PRO A 86 2.14 9.90 9.71
CA PRO A 86 1.08 10.49 8.90
C PRO A 86 1.62 11.13 7.61
N VAL A 87 0.75 11.23 6.61
CA VAL A 87 0.98 12.09 5.44
C VAL A 87 0.73 13.53 5.86
N ILE A 88 1.74 14.39 5.65
CA ILE A 88 1.81 15.74 6.24
C ILE A 88 1.73 16.85 5.19
N GLY A 89 1.64 16.52 3.89
CA GLY A 89 1.73 17.48 2.77
C GLY A 89 0.81 18.70 2.84
N GLU A 90 -0.14 18.72 3.77
CA GLU A 90 -1.14 19.75 4.02
C GLU A 90 -0.70 20.83 5.04
N LEU A 91 0.37 20.60 5.82
CA LEU A 91 0.82 21.50 6.89
C LEU A 91 1.87 22.53 6.45
N VAL A 92 2.32 22.49 5.19
CA VAL A 92 3.25 23.48 4.63
C VAL A 92 2.43 24.41 3.73
N SER A 93 2.32 25.69 4.11
CA SER A 93 1.49 26.69 3.40
C SER A 93 2.13 27.13 2.08
N THR A 94 2.34 26.20 1.15
CA THR A 94 2.67 26.50 -0.24
C THR A 94 1.51 26.06 -1.12
N THR A 95 1.13 26.89 -2.08
CA THR A 95 0.01 26.68 -3.01
C THR A 95 0.18 25.46 -3.92
N ASP A 96 1.32 24.77 -3.86
CA ASP A 96 1.73 23.74 -4.80
C ASP A 96 1.58 22.30 -4.26
N LEU A 97 1.30 22.12 -2.97
CA LEU A 97 1.12 20.79 -2.38
C LEU A 97 -0.35 20.33 -2.40
N PRO A 98 -0.63 19.06 -2.71
CA PRO A 98 -2.00 18.55 -2.75
C PRO A 98 -2.62 18.48 -1.35
N ASN A 99 -3.87 18.93 -1.27
CA ASN A 99 -4.68 18.84 -0.06
C ASN A 99 -5.35 17.47 0.04
N PHE A 100 -5.04 16.68 1.07
CA PHE A 100 -5.66 15.37 1.33
C PHE A 100 -6.72 15.39 2.44
N ALA A 101 -7.17 16.58 2.88
CA ALA A 101 -8.28 16.70 3.81
C ALA A 101 -9.51 15.95 3.28
N PRO A 102 -10.16 15.12 4.10
CA PRO A 102 -11.38 14.44 3.69
C PRO A 102 -12.49 15.45 3.36
N THR A 103 -13.37 15.09 2.43
CA THR A 103 -14.50 15.92 2.01
C THR A 103 -15.84 15.23 2.31
N SER A 104 -16.94 15.88 1.97
CA SER A 104 -18.27 15.24 2.03
C SER A 104 -18.41 14.05 1.08
N ARG A 105 -17.59 13.99 0.02
CA ARG A 105 -17.65 12.97 -1.04
C ARG A 105 -16.53 11.94 -0.97
N GLU A 106 -15.35 12.35 -0.51
CA GLU A 106 -14.13 11.54 -0.59
C GLU A 106 -13.55 11.33 0.80
N THR A 107 -13.17 10.10 1.09
CA THR A 107 -12.33 9.80 2.25
C THR A 107 -10.91 10.26 1.98
N ARG A 108 -10.12 10.43 3.05
CA ARG A 108 -8.70 10.76 2.94
C ARG A 108 -7.91 9.72 2.12
N ALA A 109 -8.18 8.42 2.32
CA ALA A 109 -7.61 7.34 1.53
C ALA A 109 -7.96 7.45 0.03
N THR A 110 -9.19 7.85 -0.29
CA THR A 110 -9.63 8.10 -1.68
C THR A 110 -8.78 9.17 -2.34
N ARG A 111 -8.50 10.27 -1.62
CA ARG A 111 -7.70 11.38 -2.14
C ARG A 111 -6.24 10.98 -2.33
N PHE A 112 -5.66 10.17 -1.43
CA PHE A 112 -4.33 9.60 -1.61
C PHE A 112 -4.25 8.77 -2.90
N ALA A 113 -5.19 7.84 -3.10
CA ALA A 113 -5.17 7.00 -4.29
C ALA A 113 -5.47 7.76 -5.58
N LEU A 114 -6.41 8.70 -5.62
CA LEU A 114 -6.65 9.51 -6.82
C LEU A 114 -5.37 10.26 -7.25
N HIS A 115 -4.60 10.76 -6.29
CA HIS A 115 -3.31 11.40 -6.56
C HIS A 115 -2.27 10.40 -7.06
N ALA A 116 -2.10 9.26 -6.38
CA ALA A 116 -1.16 8.22 -6.79
C ALA A 116 -1.52 7.61 -8.17
N VAL A 117 -2.80 7.42 -8.48
CA VAL A 117 -3.27 6.99 -9.81
C VAL A 117 -2.89 8.00 -10.89
N ARG A 118 -3.12 9.29 -10.62
CA ARG A 118 -2.77 10.35 -11.57
C ARG A 118 -1.27 10.33 -11.86
N GLU A 119 -0.44 10.27 -10.82
CA GLU A 119 1.00 10.18 -10.95
C GLU A 119 1.42 8.95 -11.77
N ALA A 120 0.87 7.78 -11.45
CA ALA A 120 1.20 6.53 -12.15
C ALA A 120 0.82 6.58 -13.64
N LEU A 121 -0.35 7.15 -13.98
CA LEU A 121 -0.79 7.33 -15.36
C LEU A 121 0.06 8.36 -16.13
N ILE A 122 0.48 9.46 -15.48
CA ILE A 122 1.41 10.42 -16.06
C ILE A 122 2.77 9.76 -16.32
N HIS A 123 3.28 9.00 -15.35
CA HIS A 123 4.54 8.27 -15.46
C HIS A 123 4.49 7.27 -16.63
N ALA A 124 3.38 6.53 -16.78
CA ALA A 124 3.13 5.64 -17.91
C ALA A 124 2.91 6.36 -19.26
N LYS A 125 2.82 7.70 -19.26
CA LYS A 125 2.44 8.53 -20.42
C LYS A 125 1.09 8.14 -21.02
N LEU A 126 0.15 7.77 -20.15
CA LEU A 126 -1.23 7.44 -20.51
C LEU A 126 -2.17 8.64 -20.33
N ILE A 127 -1.73 9.73 -19.68
CA ILE A 127 -2.44 11.02 -19.61
C ILE A 127 -1.43 12.18 -19.65
N GLY A 128 -1.90 13.40 -19.97
CA GLY A 128 -1.11 14.63 -19.90
C GLY A 128 -0.87 15.13 -18.47
N THR A 129 0.16 15.99 -18.29
CA THR A 129 0.52 16.57 -16.99
C THR A 129 -0.46 17.66 -16.49
N ASP A 130 -1.26 18.20 -17.40
CA ASP A 130 -2.27 19.24 -17.20
C ASP A 130 -3.63 18.73 -16.72
N VAL A 131 -3.82 17.40 -16.68
CA VAL A 131 -5.10 16.79 -16.28
C VAL A 131 -5.30 16.90 -14.77
N PHE A 132 -6.10 17.86 -14.27
CA PHE A 132 -6.41 18.01 -12.84
C PHE A 132 -7.52 17.05 -12.38
N CYS A 133 -7.32 16.33 -11.27
CA CYS A 133 -8.28 15.36 -10.73
C CYS A 133 -9.24 16.01 -9.72
N ALA A 134 -10.47 16.28 -10.16
CA ALA A 134 -11.64 16.51 -9.29
C ALA A 134 -12.78 15.61 -9.76
N LEU A 135 -13.52 14.96 -8.86
CA LEU A 135 -14.65 14.10 -9.24
C LEU A 135 -15.61 14.83 -10.19
N PRO A 136 -16.20 14.15 -11.19
CA PRO A 136 -17.24 14.75 -12.02
C PRO A 136 -18.36 15.29 -11.12
N SER A 137 -18.78 16.54 -11.36
CA SER A 137 -19.92 17.17 -10.72
C SER A 137 -21.21 16.43 -11.11
N GLY A 138 -21.47 15.30 -10.45
CA GLY A 138 -22.64 14.45 -10.71
C GLY A 138 -22.46 12.96 -10.40
N ALA A 139 -21.22 12.44 -10.29
CA ALA A 139 -20.97 11.00 -10.11
C ALA A 139 -21.51 10.40 -8.80
N VAL A 140 -21.85 11.26 -7.83
CA VAL A 140 -22.39 10.85 -6.51
C VAL A 140 -23.56 11.75 -6.06
N ALA A 141 -24.21 12.46 -7.00
CA ALA A 141 -25.28 13.38 -6.63
C ALA A 141 -26.55 12.60 -6.23
N HIS A 142 -27.07 12.87 -5.03
CA HIS A 142 -28.42 12.46 -4.67
C HIS A 142 -29.44 13.29 -5.47
N PRO A 143 -30.62 12.75 -5.84
CA PRO A 143 -31.64 13.47 -6.61
C PRO A 143 -32.04 14.83 -6.01
N ASN A 144 -31.92 14.99 -4.68
CA ASN A 144 -32.27 16.21 -3.97
C ASN A 144 -31.15 17.27 -3.87
N GLU A 145 -29.90 16.96 -4.25
CA GLU A 145 -28.82 17.97 -4.36
C GLU A 145 -28.76 18.61 -5.75
N ALA A 146 -29.41 18.00 -6.76
CA ALA A 146 -29.40 18.48 -8.14
C ALA A 146 -30.28 19.74 -8.38
N ALA A 147 -30.95 20.25 -7.35
CA ALA A 147 -32.00 21.26 -7.51
C ALA A 147 -31.56 22.73 -7.33
N SER A 148 -30.30 23.02 -6.94
CA SER A 148 -29.91 24.42 -6.61
C SER A 148 -28.75 25.02 -7.42
N ASP A 149 -28.19 24.33 -8.42
CA ASP A 149 -27.17 24.96 -9.27
C ASP A 149 -27.27 24.48 -10.73
N ASN A 150 -28.18 25.13 -11.47
CA ASN A 150 -28.40 24.87 -12.89
C ASN A 150 -27.65 25.86 -13.80
N SER A 151 -26.59 26.52 -13.27
CA SER A 151 -25.80 27.47 -14.05
C SER A 151 -24.36 26.96 -14.22
N LYS A 152 -23.99 26.65 -15.48
CA LYS A 152 -22.68 26.14 -15.95
C LYS A 152 -22.47 24.62 -15.90
N ARG A 153 -23.23 23.86 -16.69
CA ARG A 153 -22.69 22.65 -17.34
C ARG A 153 -21.65 23.06 -18.39
N SER A 154 -20.46 23.44 -17.93
CA SER A 154 -19.25 23.37 -18.73
C SER A 154 -18.93 21.89 -18.88
N SER A 155 -18.95 21.35 -20.10
CA SER A 155 -18.48 19.99 -20.40
C SER A 155 -16.99 19.92 -20.09
N ALA A 156 -16.63 19.57 -18.85
CA ALA A 156 -15.26 19.21 -18.54
C ALA A 156 -14.84 18.10 -19.53
N PRO A 157 -13.67 18.21 -20.20
CA PRO A 157 -13.23 17.18 -21.12
C PRO A 157 -13.23 15.83 -20.37
N GLU A 158 -13.87 14.83 -20.95
CA GLU A 158 -13.83 13.47 -20.39
C GLU A 158 -12.37 13.09 -20.20
N ARG A 159 -11.97 12.82 -18.96
CA ARG A 159 -10.61 12.43 -18.65
C ARG A 159 -10.41 11.00 -19.13
N ARG A 160 -9.88 10.87 -20.34
CA ARG A 160 -9.64 9.59 -20.98
C ARG A 160 -8.17 9.24 -20.87
N ILE A 161 -7.89 7.96 -20.61
CA ILE A 161 -6.57 7.39 -20.74
C ILE A 161 -6.24 7.38 -22.25
N ALA A 162 -5.20 8.11 -22.63
CA ALA A 162 -4.60 8.12 -23.97
C ALA A 162 -3.87 6.80 -24.22
N SER A 163 -4.66 5.76 -24.44
CA SER A 163 -4.19 4.44 -24.87
C SER A 163 -4.73 4.14 -26.27
N SER A 164 -3.98 3.35 -27.04
CA SER A 164 -4.46 2.78 -28.31
C SER A 164 -5.52 1.69 -28.09
N CYS A 165 -5.64 1.13 -26.88
CA CYS A 165 -6.64 0.12 -26.56
C CYS A 165 -7.99 0.73 -26.09
N SER A 166 -9.07 -0.02 -26.32
CA SER A 166 -10.43 0.37 -25.90
C SER A 166 -10.54 0.52 -24.37
N ALA A 167 -11.46 1.37 -23.89
CA ALA A 167 -11.76 1.50 -22.47
C ALA A 167 -12.18 0.17 -21.79
N GLU A 168 -12.72 -0.78 -22.57
CA GLU A 168 -13.06 -2.15 -22.14
C GLU A 168 -11.82 -3.02 -21.87
N ARG A 169 -10.67 -2.62 -22.39
CA ARG A 169 -9.37 -3.27 -22.20
C ARG A 169 -8.55 -2.64 -21.08
N ILE A 170 -9.08 -1.61 -20.42
CA ILE A 170 -8.45 -1.00 -19.27
C ILE A 170 -9.18 -1.51 -18.02
N GLY A 171 -8.43 -1.94 -17.00
CA GLY A 171 -8.98 -2.37 -15.72
C GLY A 171 -8.52 -1.50 -14.54
N VAL A 172 -9.20 -1.65 -13.40
CA VAL A 172 -8.81 -1.04 -12.13
C VAL A 172 -8.96 -2.06 -11.00
N ASN A 173 -7.92 -2.22 -10.17
CA ASN A 173 -7.97 -3.03 -8.95
C ASN A 173 -7.29 -2.29 -7.79
N LEU A 174 -8.07 -1.58 -6.98
CA LEU A 174 -7.54 -0.80 -5.86
C LEU A 174 -8.20 -1.24 -4.55
N GLY A 175 -7.39 -1.57 -3.55
CA GLY A 175 -7.89 -1.98 -2.24
C GLY A 175 -7.72 -0.92 -1.16
N VAL A 176 -8.50 -1.08 -0.08
CA VAL A 176 -8.27 -0.46 1.23
C VAL A 176 -8.33 -1.56 2.28
N GLY A 177 -7.42 -1.54 3.25
CA GLY A 177 -7.37 -2.58 4.28
C GLY A 177 -8.47 -2.41 5.32
N MET A 178 -8.80 -1.16 5.64
CA MET A 178 -9.86 -0.80 6.58
C MET A 178 -10.87 0.17 5.93
N PRO A 179 -12.16 0.11 6.33
CA PRO A 179 -13.11 1.15 5.96
C PRO A 179 -12.74 2.48 6.62
N SER A 180 -13.35 3.59 6.18
CA SER A 180 -13.17 4.89 6.81
C SER A 180 -13.72 4.90 8.23
N LEU A 181 -12.86 4.61 9.21
CA LEU A 181 -13.24 4.56 10.61
C LEU A 181 -13.69 5.92 11.14
N VAL A 182 -13.19 7.02 10.59
CA VAL A 182 -13.67 8.37 10.92
C VAL A 182 -15.16 8.51 10.59
N ASP A 183 -15.55 8.12 9.37
CA ASP A 183 -16.96 8.21 8.94
C ASP A 183 -17.86 7.29 9.75
N VAL A 184 -17.39 6.06 10.06
CA VAL A 184 -18.12 5.11 10.92
C VAL A 184 -18.31 5.69 12.32
N CYS A 185 -17.26 6.23 12.93
CA CYS A 185 -17.31 6.81 14.27
C CYS A 185 -18.20 8.06 14.32
N ASP A 186 -18.12 8.94 13.33
CA ASP A 186 -18.95 10.14 13.30
C ASP A 186 -20.45 9.81 13.10
N ALA A 187 -20.77 8.80 12.27
CA ALA A 187 -22.14 8.30 12.15
C ALA A 187 -22.65 7.69 13.46
N ALA A 188 -21.85 6.84 14.11
CA ALA A 188 -22.19 6.25 15.39
C ALA A 188 -22.36 7.32 16.49
N TYR A 189 -21.49 8.33 16.52
CA TYR A 189 -21.59 9.44 17.46
C TYR A 189 -22.91 10.20 17.31
N ASN A 190 -23.32 10.50 16.07
CA ASN A 190 -24.57 11.21 15.81
C ASN A 190 -25.83 10.40 16.12
N LEU A 191 -25.74 9.07 16.08
CA LEU A 191 -26.87 8.19 16.39
C LEU A 191 -26.99 7.86 17.88
N PHE A 192 -25.87 7.68 18.58
CA PHE A 192 -25.86 7.02 19.89
C PHE A 192 -25.24 7.84 21.03
N ALA A 193 -24.51 8.93 20.75
CA ALA A 193 -23.78 9.63 21.80
C ALA A 193 -24.67 10.45 22.74
N ASP A 194 -25.87 10.83 22.31
CA ASP A 194 -26.84 11.56 23.14
C ASP A 194 -28.09 10.69 23.35
N PRO A 195 -28.32 10.16 24.57
CA PRO A 195 -29.47 9.30 24.84
C PRO A 195 -30.82 10.06 24.76
N ALA A 196 -30.80 11.40 24.79
CA ALA A 196 -32.00 12.22 24.69
C ALA A 196 -32.32 12.64 23.24
N GLN A 197 -31.37 12.54 22.31
CA GLN A 197 -31.55 13.05 20.95
C GLN A 197 -30.77 12.27 19.88
N ILE A 198 -31.50 11.68 18.93
CA ILE A 198 -30.93 11.05 17.73
C ILE A 198 -30.75 12.10 16.63
N ARG A 199 -29.54 12.25 16.07
CA ARG A 199 -29.24 13.20 14.97
C ARG A 199 -29.17 12.52 13.61
N TYR A 200 -30.28 11.90 13.21
CA TYR A 200 -30.37 11.19 11.92
C TYR A 200 -30.01 12.08 10.72
N ASN A 201 -30.51 13.33 10.70
CA ASN A 201 -30.26 14.28 9.60
C ASN A 201 -28.80 14.75 9.48
N SER A 202 -27.95 14.44 10.47
CA SER A 202 -26.51 14.73 10.42
C SER A 202 -25.69 13.61 9.77
N ILE A 203 -26.32 12.47 9.44
CA ILE A 203 -25.65 11.39 8.71
C ILE A 203 -25.55 11.80 7.24
N SER A 204 -24.33 11.78 6.70
CA SER A 204 -24.11 12.08 5.29
C SER A 204 -24.90 11.09 4.41
N PRO A 205 -25.61 11.57 3.36
CA PRO A 205 -26.19 10.70 2.34
C PRO A 205 -25.14 9.80 1.67
N LEU A 206 -23.87 10.22 1.68
CA LEU A 206 -22.73 9.47 1.13
C LEU A 206 -22.03 8.57 2.16
N PHE A 207 -22.60 8.39 3.36
CA PHE A 207 -22.00 7.56 4.40
C PHE A 207 -21.66 6.15 3.89
N VAL A 208 -22.63 5.45 3.30
CA VAL A 208 -22.43 4.09 2.79
C VAL A 208 -21.36 4.05 1.69
N PRO A 209 -21.42 4.88 0.63
CA PRO A 209 -20.32 5.00 -0.33
C PRO A 209 -18.95 5.29 0.28
N LYS A 210 -18.85 6.06 1.36
CA LYS A 210 -17.55 6.39 1.98
C LYS A 210 -16.92 5.22 2.74
N ILE A 211 -17.70 4.25 3.20
CA ILE A 211 -17.19 3.13 4.03
C ILE A 211 -17.02 1.82 3.27
N LEU A 212 -17.54 1.73 2.04
CA LEU A 212 -17.41 0.55 1.19
C LEU A 212 -15.98 0.44 0.63
N GLY A 213 -15.31 -0.68 0.88
CA GLY A 213 -13.90 -0.87 0.50
C GLY A 213 -13.64 -0.77 -1.00
N ASN A 214 -14.62 -1.13 -1.84
CA ASN A 214 -14.51 -1.09 -3.30
C ASN A 214 -14.74 0.29 -3.92
N MET A 215 -15.20 1.27 -3.14
CA MET A 215 -15.58 2.58 -3.68
C MET A 215 -14.40 3.37 -4.21
N LEU A 216 -13.20 3.12 -3.67
CA LEU A 216 -11.97 3.65 -4.23
C LEU A 216 -11.80 3.27 -5.72
N THR A 217 -11.91 1.98 -6.03
CA THR A 217 -11.84 1.47 -7.41
C THR A 217 -12.93 2.06 -8.29
N GLY A 218 -14.17 2.11 -7.78
CA GLY A 218 -15.31 2.66 -8.54
C GLY A 218 -15.11 4.13 -8.91
N LEU A 219 -14.61 4.95 -7.98
CA LEU A 219 -14.33 6.37 -8.23
C LEU A 219 -13.22 6.56 -9.26
N VAL A 220 -12.18 5.72 -9.23
CA VAL A 220 -11.11 5.75 -10.24
C VAL A 220 -11.65 5.33 -11.61
N ALA A 221 -12.43 4.26 -11.69
CA ALA A 221 -13.03 3.81 -12.94
C ALA A 221 -13.94 4.89 -13.55
N MET A 222 -14.78 5.53 -12.75
CA MET A 222 -15.61 6.67 -13.20
C MET A 222 -14.78 7.89 -13.61
N THR A 223 -13.70 8.17 -12.87
CA THR A 223 -12.84 9.34 -13.15
C THR A 223 -12.11 9.22 -14.48
N TYR A 224 -11.67 8.01 -14.85
CA TYR A 224 -10.86 7.76 -16.04
C TYR A 224 -11.62 7.03 -17.16
N ASN A 225 -12.95 6.92 -17.03
CA ASN A 225 -13.84 6.23 -17.97
C ASN A 225 -13.36 4.81 -18.32
N VAL A 226 -13.10 4.00 -17.29
CA VAL A 226 -12.63 2.61 -17.43
C VAL A 226 -13.81 1.64 -17.44
N HIS A 227 -13.88 0.77 -18.45
CA HIS A 227 -15.02 -0.13 -18.70
C HIS A 227 -14.63 -1.62 -18.63
N GLY A 228 -13.35 -1.94 -18.52
CA GLY A 228 -12.88 -3.32 -18.35
C GLY A 228 -13.02 -3.83 -16.91
N PRO A 229 -12.22 -4.84 -16.51
CA PRO A 229 -12.33 -5.44 -15.18
C PRO A 229 -12.12 -4.45 -14.03
N VAL A 230 -13.06 -4.44 -13.07
CA VAL A 230 -13.04 -3.60 -11.87
C VAL A 230 -13.07 -4.51 -10.64
N GLY A 231 -12.10 -4.36 -9.73
CA GLY A 231 -11.97 -5.17 -8.51
C GLY A 231 -11.45 -4.39 -7.30
N SER A 232 -11.55 -4.98 -6.12
CA SER A 232 -11.04 -4.40 -4.87
C SER A 232 -10.82 -5.52 -3.86
N SER A 233 -9.64 -6.13 -3.89
CA SER A 233 -9.30 -7.20 -2.96
C SER A 233 -8.91 -6.65 -1.60
N VAL A 234 -9.20 -7.40 -0.54
CA VAL A 234 -8.90 -7.03 0.84
C VAL A 234 -8.23 -8.22 1.52
N GLY A 235 -6.98 -8.03 1.91
CA GLY A 235 -6.15 -9.04 2.56
C GLY A 235 -5.41 -8.48 3.78
N ALA A 236 -6.07 -7.60 4.53
CA ALA A 236 -5.46 -6.80 5.59
C ALA A 236 -4.18 -6.10 5.08
N CYS A 237 -3.02 -6.35 5.68
CA CYS A 237 -1.73 -5.77 5.27
C CYS A 237 -1.22 -6.27 3.91
N ALA A 238 -1.78 -7.37 3.37
CA ALA A 238 -1.45 -7.92 2.06
C ALA A 238 -2.36 -7.38 0.92
N THR A 239 -3.26 -6.44 1.23
CA THR A 239 -4.24 -5.89 0.27
C THR A 239 -3.61 -5.38 -1.02
N GLY A 240 -2.60 -4.51 -0.95
CA GLY A 240 -1.91 -4.01 -2.14
C GLY A 240 -1.23 -5.09 -2.97
N GLY A 241 -0.63 -6.09 -2.32
CA GLY A 241 0.00 -7.23 -2.99
C GLY A 241 -1.01 -8.07 -3.76
N HIS A 242 -2.17 -8.34 -3.16
CA HIS A 242 -3.29 -9.03 -3.81
C HIS A 242 -3.79 -8.27 -5.04
N CYS A 243 -4.04 -6.96 -4.88
CA CYS A 243 -4.55 -6.14 -5.97
C CYS A 243 -3.61 -6.14 -7.19
N ILE A 244 -2.29 -6.08 -6.95
CA ILE A 244 -1.27 -6.12 -8.02
C ILE A 244 -1.22 -7.51 -8.68
N GLY A 245 -1.11 -8.58 -7.90
CA GLY A 245 -0.99 -9.94 -8.43
C GLY A 245 -2.22 -10.42 -9.20
N GLU A 246 -3.42 -10.09 -8.73
CA GLU A 246 -4.66 -10.41 -9.43
C GLU A 246 -4.83 -9.60 -10.72
N SER A 247 -4.37 -8.33 -10.72
CA SER A 247 -4.35 -7.50 -11.93
C SER A 247 -3.44 -8.08 -13.01
N ALA A 248 -2.27 -8.61 -12.61
CA ALA A 248 -1.40 -9.34 -13.53
C ALA A 248 -2.11 -10.56 -14.13
N SER A 249 -2.89 -11.28 -13.32
CA SER A 249 -3.68 -12.43 -13.80
C SER A 249 -4.73 -12.03 -14.84
N TRP A 250 -5.37 -10.88 -14.70
CA TRP A 250 -6.32 -10.37 -15.72
C TRP A 250 -5.61 -10.08 -17.05
N ILE A 251 -4.41 -9.51 -17.01
CA ILE A 251 -3.61 -9.29 -18.23
C ILE A 251 -3.17 -10.63 -18.80
N GLN A 252 -2.63 -11.53 -18.00
CA GLN A 252 -2.15 -12.84 -18.45
C GLN A 252 -3.25 -13.67 -19.12
N GLN A 253 -4.49 -13.57 -18.64
CA GLN A 253 -5.68 -14.25 -19.18
C GLN A 253 -6.34 -13.51 -20.35
N GLY A 254 -5.77 -12.39 -20.81
CA GLY A 254 -6.30 -11.65 -21.96
C GLY A 254 -7.53 -10.80 -21.64
N ARG A 255 -7.85 -10.52 -20.37
CA ARG A 255 -9.05 -9.75 -19.95
C ARG A 255 -8.86 -8.23 -20.03
N ALA A 256 -7.62 -7.74 -19.91
CA ALA A 256 -7.27 -6.32 -19.96
C ALA A 256 -5.86 -6.14 -20.53
N ASP A 257 -5.57 -5.05 -21.23
CA ASP A 257 -4.22 -4.71 -21.74
C ASP A 257 -3.50 -3.72 -20.83
N VAL A 258 -4.26 -2.91 -20.08
CA VAL A 258 -3.76 -1.97 -19.08
C VAL A 258 -4.55 -2.18 -17.79
N VAL A 259 -3.89 -2.22 -16.63
CA VAL A 259 -4.58 -2.26 -15.34
C VAL A 259 -3.94 -1.27 -14.36
N ILE A 260 -4.76 -0.40 -13.79
CA ILE A 260 -4.39 0.49 -12.68
C ILE A 260 -4.59 -0.30 -11.39
N CYS A 261 -3.51 -0.59 -10.65
CA CYS A 261 -3.61 -1.45 -9.47
C CYS A 261 -2.77 -0.98 -8.28
N GLY A 262 -3.17 -1.40 -7.08
CA GLY A 262 -2.51 -0.99 -5.84
C GLY A 262 -3.50 -0.82 -4.71
N SER A 263 -3.23 0.12 -3.80
CA SER A 263 -4.09 0.34 -2.63
C SER A 263 -3.82 1.67 -1.93
N ALA A 264 -4.77 2.08 -1.08
CA ALA A 264 -4.65 3.24 -0.22
C ALA A 264 -5.10 2.92 1.22
N GLU A 265 -4.62 3.70 2.18
CA GLU A 265 -5.02 3.62 3.57
C GLU A 265 -4.94 4.99 4.24
N ALA A 266 -5.92 5.31 5.09
CA ALA A 266 -5.93 6.49 5.94
C ALA A 266 -6.40 6.09 7.36
N CYS A 267 -5.55 5.34 8.05
CA CYS A 267 -5.91 4.62 9.27
C CYS A 267 -5.45 5.29 10.57
N ILE A 268 -4.85 6.49 10.52
CA ILE A 268 -4.39 7.20 11.72
C ILE A 268 -5.58 7.90 12.38
N THR A 269 -6.34 7.12 13.15
CA THR A 269 -7.54 7.55 13.87
C THR A 269 -7.46 7.07 15.32
N PRO A 270 -8.19 7.68 16.26
CA PRO A 270 -8.11 7.31 17.67
C PRO A 270 -8.60 5.89 17.90
N VAL A 271 -9.66 5.47 17.19
CA VAL A 271 -10.21 4.12 17.32
C VAL A 271 -9.26 3.06 16.75
N ALA A 272 -8.56 3.34 15.65
CA ALA A 272 -7.57 2.42 15.09
C ALA A 272 -6.35 2.30 16.03
N ILE A 273 -5.81 3.43 16.48
CA ILE A 273 -4.68 3.45 17.43
C ILE A 273 -5.05 2.71 18.72
N ALA A 274 -6.25 2.95 19.26
CA ALA A 274 -6.74 2.24 20.43
C ALA A 274 -6.88 0.74 20.17
N GLY A 275 -7.50 0.34 19.06
CA GLY A 275 -7.68 -1.07 18.69
C GLY A 275 -6.35 -1.83 18.58
N PHE A 276 -5.39 -1.32 17.80
CA PHE A 276 -4.08 -1.95 17.65
C PHE A 276 -3.22 -1.87 18.93
N SER A 277 -3.37 -0.82 19.74
CA SER A 277 -2.71 -0.74 21.06
C SER A 277 -3.26 -1.80 22.01
N ARG A 278 -4.58 -2.05 22.02
CA ARG A 278 -5.22 -3.07 22.85
C ARG A 278 -4.80 -4.49 22.48
N MET A 279 -4.52 -4.73 21.20
CA MET A 279 -3.93 -5.98 20.70
C MET A 279 -2.42 -6.08 20.94
N ARG A 280 -1.78 -5.04 21.51
CA ARG A 280 -0.32 -4.95 21.71
C ARG A 280 0.48 -5.07 20.42
N ALA A 281 -0.09 -4.59 19.31
CA ALA A 281 0.55 -4.63 18.00
C ALA A 281 1.43 -3.38 17.74
N LEU A 282 1.13 -2.26 18.41
CA LEU A 282 1.83 -1.00 18.23
C LEU A 282 3.00 -0.83 19.19
N CYS A 283 4.06 -0.15 18.72
CA CYS A 283 5.15 0.27 19.59
C CYS A 283 4.72 1.39 20.55
N THR A 284 4.93 1.15 21.85
CA THR A 284 4.70 2.13 22.93
C THR A 284 6.00 2.57 23.64
N LYS A 285 7.13 1.89 23.37
CA LYS A 285 8.42 2.08 24.05
C LYS A 285 9.12 3.39 23.67
N TYR A 286 8.85 3.92 22.47
CA TYR A 286 9.59 5.04 21.88
C TYR A 286 8.72 6.30 21.67
N ASN A 287 7.68 6.49 22.48
CA ASN A 287 6.80 7.67 22.38
C ASN A 287 7.57 9.01 22.48
N ASN A 288 8.65 9.06 23.27
CA ASN A 288 9.48 10.24 23.45
C ASN A 288 10.55 10.44 22.35
N ARG A 289 10.75 9.44 21.48
CA ARG A 289 11.71 9.46 20.38
C ARG A 289 11.07 8.88 19.12
N PRO A 290 10.07 9.57 18.54
CA PRO A 290 9.21 9.01 17.50
C PRO A 290 10.00 8.46 16.30
N GLN A 291 11.02 9.18 15.88
CA GLN A 291 11.86 8.84 14.73
C GLN A 291 12.58 7.49 14.88
N GLU A 292 12.78 7.01 16.12
CA GLU A 292 13.41 5.73 16.44
C GLU A 292 12.41 4.57 16.65
N ALA A 293 11.10 4.84 16.59
CA ALA A 293 10.08 3.92 17.09
C ALA A 293 9.87 2.70 16.17
N SER A 294 9.84 2.90 14.86
CA SER A 294 9.77 1.82 13.87
C SER A 294 11.16 1.29 13.58
N ARG A 295 11.43 0.03 13.92
CA ARG A 295 12.77 -0.58 13.85
C ARG A 295 12.73 -2.06 13.43
N PRO A 296 12.33 -2.36 12.17
CA PRO A 296 12.29 -3.73 11.68
C PRO A 296 13.62 -4.46 11.87
N PHE A 297 13.55 -5.74 12.22
CA PHE A 297 14.69 -6.64 12.51
C PHE A 297 15.59 -6.23 13.68
N ASP A 298 15.35 -5.12 14.37
CA ASP A 298 16.18 -4.71 15.50
C ASP A 298 15.83 -5.53 16.75
N LYS A 299 16.82 -5.86 17.58
CA LYS A 299 16.61 -6.59 18.84
C LYS A 299 15.67 -5.87 19.80
N ASP A 300 15.63 -4.53 19.74
CA ASP A 300 14.88 -3.67 20.64
C ASP A 300 13.50 -3.28 20.08
N ARG A 301 13.07 -3.88 18.95
CA ARG A 301 11.75 -3.69 18.35
C ARG A 301 10.62 -4.05 19.32
N ALA A 302 9.51 -3.33 19.22
CA ALA A 302 8.46 -3.36 20.24
C ALA A 302 7.04 -3.24 19.67
N GLY A 303 6.83 -3.60 18.40
CA GLY A 303 5.58 -3.38 17.68
C GLY A 303 5.76 -2.42 16.50
N PHE A 304 4.75 -2.37 15.64
CA PHE A 304 4.79 -1.52 14.45
C PHE A 304 4.29 -0.10 14.73
N ILE A 305 4.57 0.82 13.82
CA ILE A 305 4.05 2.18 13.83
C ILE A 305 3.02 2.32 12.73
N MET A 306 1.83 2.86 13.02
CA MET A 306 0.81 3.08 12.00
C MET A 306 1.26 4.18 11.03
N GLY A 307 1.20 3.89 9.74
CA GLY A 307 1.37 4.86 8.66
C GLY A 307 0.14 4.93 7.77
N GLU A 308 0.08 5.93 6.91
CA GLU A 308 -1.00 6.10 5.93
C GLU A 308 -0.43 6.53 4.57
N GLY A 309 -1.20 6.36 3.50
CA GLY A 309 -0.75 6.70 2.15
C GLY A 309 -1.41 5.87 1.05
N ALA A 310 -0.83 5.89 -0.13
CA ALA A 310 -1.24 5.09 -1.27
C ALA A 310 -0.04 4.71 -2.15
N GLY A 311 -0.11 3.54 -2.78
CA GLY A 311 0.81 3.10 -3.82
C GLY A 311 0.03 2.57 -5.00
N VAL A 312 0.40 2.99 -6.21
CA VAL A 312 -0.27 2.59 -7.45
C VAL A 312 0.77 2.24 -8.51
N LEU A 313 0.53 1.12 -9.19
CA LEU A 313 1.26 0.67 -10.36
C LEU A 313 0.32 0.68 -11.57
N VAL A 314 0.85 1.04 -12.73
CA VAL A 314 0.23 0.74 -14.03
C VAL A 314 0.90 -0.51 -14.58
N LEU A 315 0.12 -1.58 -14.71
CA LEU A 315 0.52 -2.81 -15.37
C LEU A 315 0.02 -2.83 -16.81
N GLU A 316 0.84 -3.32 -17.73
CA GLU A 316 0.47 -3.48 -19.13
C GLU A 316 0.86 -4.85 -19.67
N SER A 317 0.13 -5.32 -20.70
CA SER A 317 0.67 -6.40 -21.53
C SER A 317 1.93 -5.92 -22.23
N LEU A 318 2.92 -6.80 -22.31
CA LEU A 318 4.19 -6.49 -22.96
C LEU A 318 4.00 -6.04 -24.41
N GLU A 319 3.08 -6.69 -25.13
CA GLU A 319 2.78 -6.39 -26.52
C GLU A 319 2.25 -4.96 -26.67
N HIS A 320 1.28 -4.57 -25.84
CA HIS A 320 0.71 -3.23 -25.85
C HIS A 320 1.74 -2.17 -25.47
N ALA A 321 2.53 -2.42 -24.41
CA ALA A 321 3.59 -1.52 -23.97
C ALA A 321 4.62 -1.27 -25.09
N ARG A 322 5.03 -2.32 -25.81
CA ARG A 322 5.96 -2.22 -26.95
C ARG A 322 5.34 -1.47 -28.14
N GLU A 323 4.10 -1.77 -28.49
CA GLU A 323 3.40 -1.14 -29.62
C GLU A 323 3.32 0.37 -29.47
N ARG A 324 3.04 0.86 -28.26
CA ARG A 324 2.96 2.30 -27.98
C ARG A 324 4.31 2.96 -27.60
N GLY A 325 5.41 2.21 -27.60
CA GLY A 325 6.73 2.71 -27.21
C GLY A 325 6.82 3.14 -25.74
N ALA A 326 6.13 2.44 -24.84
CA ALA A 326 6.16 2.71 -23.41
C ALA A 326 7.56 2.52 -22.82
N HIS A 327 7.89 3.31 -21.79
CA HIS A 327 9.03 2.98 -20.94
C HIS A 327 8.64 1.82 -20.02
N ILE A 328 9.37 0.72 -20.08
CA ILE A 328 9.16 -0.45 -19.23
C ILE A 328 10.19 -0.38 -18.09
N ILE A 329 9.70 -0.39 -16.85
CA ILE A 329 10.52 -0.23 -15.65
C ILE A 329 10.99 -1.60 -15.14
N ALA A 330 10.07 -2.56 -15.10
CA ALA A 330 10.31 -3.94 -14.67
C ALA A 330 9.23 -4.87 -15.25
N GLU A 331 9.47 -6.17 -15.20
CA GLU A 331 8.47 -7.20 -15.46
C GLU A 331 7.98 -7.83 -14.15
N LEU A 332 6.67 -8.00 -14.00
CA LEU A 332 6.09 -8.78 -12.90
C LEU A 332 6.02 -10.25 -13.31
N ARG A 333 6.98 -11.03 -12.83
CA ARG A 333 7.18 -12.43 -13.23
C ARG A 333 6.40 -13.43 -12.41
N GLY A 334 6.23 -13.18 -11.11
CA GLY A 334 5.63 -14.14 -10.21
C GLY A 334 4.76 -13.50 -9.15
N PHE A 335 3.62 -14.14 -8.89
CA PHE A 335 2.71 -13.80 -7.80
C PHE A 335 2.46 -15.04 -6.94
N GLY A 336 2.95 -14.98 -5.70
CA GLY A 336 2.70 -16.00 -4.68
C GLY A 336 1.62 -15.57 -3.72
N THR A 337 0.71 -16.49 -3.40
CA THR A 337 -0.26 -16.34 -2.31
C THR A 337 -0.25 -17.56 -1.41
N SER A 338 -0.47 -17.39 -0.11
CA SER A 338 -0.69 -18.50 0.82
C SER A 338 -1.55 -18.09 2.00
N SER A 339 -1.93 -19.08 2.82
CA SER A 339 -2.53 -18.87 4.14
C SER A 339 -1.74 -19.59 5.23
N ASP A 340 -1.53 -18.95 6.38
CA ASP A 340 -0.98 -19.59 7.57
C ASP A 340 -1.96 -20.60 8.19
N ALA A 341 -3.27 -20.37 8.04
CA ALA A 341 -4.36 -21.17 8.65
C ALA A 341 -4.10 -21.49 10.13
N HIS A 342 -3.67 -20.49 10.91
CA HIS A 342 -3.15 -20.68 12.26
C HIS A 342 -3.88 -19.84 13.32
N ASP A 343 -3.76 -18.50 13.23
CA ASP A 343 -4.34 -17.56 14.19
C ASP A 343 -4.83 -16.31 13.46
N VAL A 344 -5.72 -15.54 14.09
CA VAL A 344 -6.26 -14.29 13.53
C VAL A 344 -5.20 -13.21 13.36
N ALA A 345 -4.18 -13.15 14.24
CA ALA A 345 -3.17 -12.10 14.26
C ALA A 345 -1.73 -12.63 14.41
N ALA A 346 -1.54 -13.77 15.08
CA ALA A 346 -0.22 -14.34 15.27
C ALA A 346 0.25 -15.12 14.02
N PRO A 347 1.47 -14.88 13.52
CA PRO A 347 2.03 -15.68 12.44
C PRO A 347 2.29 -17.11 12.90
N ARG A 348 2.26 -18.07 11.96
CA ARG A 348 2.58 -19.46 12.29
C ARG A 348 4.05 -19.62 12.73
N PRO A 349 4.35 -20.25 13.88
CA PRO A 349 5.72 -20.27 14.46
C PRO A 349 6.82 -20.92 13.60
N ASP A 350 6.46 -21.77 12.64
CA ASP A 350 7.42 -22.44 11.76
C ASP A 350 7.60 -21.71 10.40
N GLY A 351 6.98 -20.53 10.23
CA GLY A 351 7.03 -19.73 9.03
C GLY A 351 6.43 -20.39 7.78
N TYR A 352 5.55 -21.37 7.94
CA TYR A 352 5.03 -22.17 6.82
C TYR A 352 4.38 -21.33 5.71
N GLY A 353 3.46 -20.41 6.04
CA GLY A 353 2.80 -19.60 5.03
C GLY A 353 3.80 -18.70 4.31
N ALA A 354 4.70 -18.02 5.03
CA ALA A 354 5.75 -17.21 4.39
C ALA A 354 6.60 -18.04 3.40
N LYS A 355 7.04 -19.24 3.80
CA LYS A 355 7.80 -20.16 2.93
C LYS A 355 6.99 -20.64 1.71
N LEU A 356 5.71 -20.96 1.91
CA LEU A 356 4.81 -21.38 0.82
C LEU A 356 4.57 -20.24 -0.17
N CYS A 357 4.36 -19.03 0.35
CA CYS A 357 4.16 -17.81 -0.43
C CYS A 357 5.35 -17.54 -1.36
N LEU A 358 6.57 -17.52 -0.80
CA LEU A 358 7.82 -17.31 -1.54
C LEU A 358 8.02 -18.38 -2.63
N ARG A 359 7.83 -19.66 -2.30
CA ARG A 359 7.90 -20.75 -3.30
C ARG A 359 6.86 -20.59 -4.40
N SER A 360 5.64 -20.20 -4.05
CA SER A 360 4.57 -20.00 -5.03
C SER A 360 4.93 -18.88 -6.00
N ALA A 361 5.51 -17.77 -5.52
CA ALA A 361 5.97 -16.67 -6.38
C ALA A 361 7.11 -17.10 -7.31
N LEU A 362 8.10 -17.85 -6.81
CA LEU A 362 9.19 -18.39 -7.64
C LEU A 362 8.67 -19.38 -8.69
N ARG A 363 7.75 -20.28 -8.30
CA ARG A 363 7.11 -21.23 -9.21
C ARG A 363 6.30 -20.52 -10.30
N ASP A 364 5.58 -19.46 -9.94
CA ASP A 364 4.84 -18.63 -10.91
C ASP A 364 5.79 -17.87 -11.84
N GLY A 365 6.95 -17.44 -11.31
CA GLY A 365 8.06 -16.87 -12.07
C GLY A 365 8.63 -17.80 -13.16
N GLY A 366 8.43 -19.10 -13.02
CA GLY A 366 8.80 -20.11 -14.00
C GLY A 366 10.31 -20.34 -14.04
N ASP A 367 10.98 -19.67 -14.98
CA ASP A 367 12.41 -19.85 -15.25
C ASP A 367 13.34 -18.95 -14.41
N VAL A 368 12.79 -18.07 -13.56
CA VAL A 368 13.57 -17.17 -12.69
C VAL A 368 14.17 -17.97 -11.51
N PRO A 369 15.50 -18.19 -11.47
CA PRO A 369 16.11 -18.95 -10.38
C PRO A 369 16.11 -18.13 -9.08
N ALA A 370 15.91 -18.78 -7.95
CA ALA A 370 15.99 -18.13 -6.63
C ALA A 370 17.34 -17.41 -6.42
N ALA A 371 18.43 -17.95 -6.96
CA ALA A 371 19.77 -17.36 -6.91
C ALA A 371 19.87 -15.96 -7.57
N CYS A 372 18.99 -15.65 -8.53
CA CYS A 372 18.98 -14.36 -9.23
C CYS A 372 18.28 -13.25 -8.43
N VAL A 373 17.52 -13.59 -7.39
CA VAL A 373 16.92 -12.60 -6.48
C VAL A 373 18.03 -11.94 -5.69
N ALA A 374 18.34 -10.68 -5.95
CA ALA A 374 19.42 -9.96 -5.28
C ALA A 374 18.94 -9.15 -4.07
N TYR A 375 17.66 -8.79 -4.04
CA TYR A 375 17.08 -7.98 -2.98
C TYR A 375 15.66 -8.43 -2.62
N VAL A 376 15.35 -8.43 -1.32
CA VAL A 376 14.00 -8.60 -0.78
C VAL A 376 13.61 -7.35 0.00
N ASN A 377 12.56 -6.67 -0.46
CA ASN A 377 11.80 -5.73 0.37
C ASN A 377 10.85 -6.54 1.26
N ALA A 378 11.25 -6.75 2.51
CA ALA A 378 10.56 -7.57 3.47
C ALA A 378 9.30 -6.90 4.05
N HIS A 379 8.37 -7.71 4.53
CA HIS A 379 7.20 -7.28 5.26
C HIS A 379 7.55 -6.73 6.65
N ALA A 380 8.63 -7.20 7.28
CA ALA A 380 9.05 -6.95 8.66
C ALA A 380 8.55 -5.61 9.23
N THR A 381 7.76 -5.72 10.28
CA THR A 381 6.96 -4.64 10.84
C THR A 381 7.52 -4.12 12.16
N GLY A 382 8.62 -4.68 12.66
CA GLY A 382 9.11 -4.42 14.01
C GLY A 382 8.46 -5.32 15.06
N THR A 383 8.04 -6.52 14.67
CA THR A 383 7.30 -7.47 15.52
C THR A 383 7.98 -8.85 15.57
N ILE A 384 7.37 -9.82 16.26
CA ILE A 384 7.84 -11.22 16.27
C ILE A 384 7.87 -11.84 14.87
N GLY A 385 7.07 -11.31 13.92
CA GLY A 385 7.02 -11.80 12.55
C GLY A 385 8.30 -11.53 11.76
N ASP A 386 9.10 -10.54 12.15
CA ASP A 386 10.34 -10.15 11.46
C ASP A 386 11.33 -11.33 11.38
N ASP A 387 11.52 -12.05 12.49
CA ASP A 387 12.46 -13.17 12.54
C ASP A 387 11.90 -14.35 11.72
N LEU A 388 10.61 -14.64 11.83
CA LEU A 388 9.95 -15.72 11.08
C LEU A 388 10.05 -15.51 9.57
N GLU A 389 9.87 -14.26 9.13
CA GLU A 389 10.04 -13.88 7.74
C GLU A 389 11.50 -14.06 7.29
N LEU A 390 12.46 -13.59 8.08
CA LEU A 390 13.88 -13.71 7.73
C LEU A 390 14.30 -15.18 7.57
N HIS A 391 13.85 -16.06 8.48
CA HIS A 391 14.08 -17.50 8.37
C HIS A 391 13.39 -18.09 7.12
N ALA A 392 12.20 -17.64 6.77
CA ALA A 392 11.51 -18.10 5.56
C ALA A 392 12.22 -17.66 4.27
N ILE A 393 12.73 -16.43 4.25
CA ILE A 393 13.57 -15.89 3.16
C ILE A 393 14.83 -16.74 3.02
N GLU A 394 15.55 -16.99 4.12
CA GLU A 394 16.75 -17.81 4.11
C GLU A 394 16.49 -19.23 3.63
N ALA A 395 15.47 -19.87 4.19
CA ALA A 395 15.02 -21.22 3.83
C ALA A 395 14.80 -21.38 2.32
N VAL A 396 14.03 -20.47 1.72
CA VAL A 396 13.59 -20.60 0.32
C VAL A 396 14.62 -20.06 -0.66
N LEU A 397 15.25 -18.92 -0.37
CA LEU A 397 16.15 -18.25 -1.31
C LEU A 397 17.60 -18.70 -1.21
N ASN A 398 18.00 -19.33 -0.11
CA ASN A 398 19.32 -19.96 0.04
C ASN A 398 19.24 -21.50 0.08
N GLY A 399 18.04 -22.08 0.05
CA GLY A 399 17.85 -23.54 -0.01
C GLY A 399 18.27 -24.27 1.26
N THR A 400 18.10 -23.65 2.43
CA THR A 400 18.58 -24.18 3.73
C THR A 400 17.54 -25.02 4.47
N ASP A 401 16.33 -25.18 3.92
CA ASP A 401 15.24 -25.91 4.59
C ASP A 401 15.09 -27.39 4.21
N GLY A 402 16.01 -27.91 3.39
CA GLY A 402 16.08 -29.34 3.04
C GLY A 402 14.85 -29.89 2.31
N SER A 403 13.96 -29.02 1.82
CA SER A 403 12.69 -29.41 1.19
C SER A 403 12.84 -30.00 -0.22
N ASP A 404 13.90 -29.57 -0.92
CA ASP A 404 14.37 -30.18 -2.15
C ASP A 404 15.74 -30.79 -1.81
N ASN A 405 16.03 -32.04 -2.19
CA ASN A 405 17.35 -32.71 -2.04
C ASN A 405 18.50 -32.01 -2.83
N LYS A 406 18.41 -30.69 -3.05
CA LYS A 406 19.39 -29.83 -3.67
C LYS A 406 20.29 -29.25 -2.59
N SER A 407 21.59 -29.19 -2.88
CA SER A 407 22.57 -28.47 -2.05
C SER A 407 22.17 -26.99 -1.90
N ALA A 408 22.66 -26.34 -0.84
CA ALA A 408 22.50 -24.90 -0.61
C ALA A 408 22.74 -24.09 -1.91
N ILE A 409 21.93 -23.06 -2.13
CA ILE A 409 22.01 -22.22 -3.32
C ILE A 409 23.29 -21.38 -3.23
N ILE A 410 24.21 -21.59 -4.16
CA ILE A 410 25.46 -20.83 -4.24
C ILE A 410 25.15 -19.46 -4.87
N ARG A 411 25.46 -18.39 -4.13
CA ARG A 411 25.30 -17.00 -4.58
C ARG A 411 26.66 -16.32 -4.68
N ASN A 412 26.82 -15.47 -5.70
CA ASN A 412 28.04 -14.67 -5.89
C ASN A 412 28.12 -13.45 -4.94
N SER A 413 26.98 -13.03 -4.39
CA SER A 413 26.85 -11.91 -3.46
C SER A 413 25.76 -12.22 -2.43
N PRO A 414 25.84 -11.65 -1.21
CA PRO A 414 24.81 -11.86 -0.20
C PRO A 414 23.47 -11.32 -0.69
N LEU A 415 22.39 -12.02 -0.32
CA LEU A 415 21.03 -11.54 -0.54
C LEU A 415 20.79 -10.31 0.33
N LEU A 416 20.49 -9.17 -0.28
CA LEU A 416 20.13 -7.97 0.48
C LEU A 416 18.69 -8.06 0.97
N VAL A 417 18.46 -7.70 2.24
CA VAL A 417 17.12 -7.68 2.83
C VAL A 417 16.91 -6.39 3.60
N SER A 418 15.80 -5.70 3.34
CA SER A 418 15.37 -4.58 4.17
C SER A 418 13.87 -4.40 4.22
N SER A 419 13.40 -3.69 5.24
CA SER A 419 12.02 -3.21 5.35
C SER A 419 12.00 -1.68 5.42
N VAL A 420 11.28 -1.08 4.48
CA VAL A 420 11.09 0.37 4.42
C VAL A 420 10.11 0.90 5.48
N LYS A 421 9.45 0.01 6.25
CA LYS A 421 8.52 0.40 7.31
C LYS A 421 9.20 1.13 8.46
N GLY A 422 10.53 1.04 8.60
CA GLY A 422 11.30 1.92 9.48
C GLY A 422 11.17 3.40 9.09
N GLY A 423 11.10 3.68 7.79
CA GLY A 423 10.99 5.05 7.26
C GLY A 423 9.55 5.56 7.15
N ILE A 424 8.64 4.77 6.59
CA ILE A 424 7.25 5.18 6.32
C ILE A 424 6.22 4.68 7.35
N GLY A 425 6.63 3.90 8.35
CA GLY A 425 5.69 3.16 9.19
C GLY A 425 4.99 2.04 8.42
N HIS A 426 3.95 1.46 9.00
CA HIS A 426 3.15 0.42 8.39
C HIS A 426 1.85 0.99 7.82
N LEU A 427 1.79 1.08 6.48
CA LEU A 427 0.66 1.65 5.74
C LEU A 427 -0.54 0.70 5.60
N LEU A 428 -0.65 -0.30 6.49
CA LEU A 428 -1.65 -1.38 6.46
C LEU A 428 -1.98 -1.87 5.03
N GLY A 429 -3.20 -1.61 4.53
CA GLY A 429 -3.62 -2.05 3.21
C GLY A 429 -2.75 -1.53 2.07
N ALA A 430 -2.25 -0.29 2.19
CA ALA A 430 -1.37 0.35 1.22
C ALA A 430 0.09 -0.12 1.26
N ALA A 431 0.49 -0.86 2.30
CA ALA A 431 1.87 -1.29 2.49
C ALA A 431 2.38 -2.09 1.28
N GLY A 432 1.68 -3.17 0.89
CA GLY A 432 2.12 -4.05 -0.20
C GLY A 432 2.25 -3.36 -1.55
N SER A 433 1.44 -2.33 -1.84
CA SER A 433 1.56 -1.59 -3.11
C SER A 433 2.67 -0.54 -3.11
N VAL A 434 2.87 0.16 -1.99
CA VAL A 434 4.01 1.09 -1.85
C VAL A 434 5.33 0.32 -1.87
N GLU A 435 5.38 -0.81 -1.18
CA GLU A 435 6.54 -1.70 -1.10
C GLU A 435 6.84 -2.41 -2.43
N ALA A 436 5.82 -2.71 -3.24
CA ALA A 436 6.02 -3.16 -4.61
C ALA A 436 6.66 -2.07 -5.48
N ALA A 437 6.19 -0.82 -5.38
CA ALA A 437 6.80 0.30 -6.09
C ALA A 437 8.26 0.52 -5.65
N VAL A 438 8.56 0.40 -4.35
CA VAL A 438 9.93 0.43 -3.82
C VAL A 438 10.78 -0.70 -4.39
N ALA A 439 10.26 -1.94 -4.45
CA ALA A 439 11.01 -3.06 -5.02
C ALA A 439 11.31 -2.83 -6.52
N VAL A 440 10.34 -2.35 -7.30
CA VAL A 440 10.54 -1.97 -8.70
C VAL A 440 11.61 -0.88 -8.83
N MET A 441 11.58 0.16 -8.00
CA MET A 441 12.61 1.21 -7.98
C MET A 441 13.98 0.67 -7.58
N ALA A 442 14.06 -0.22 -6.58
CA ALA A 442 15.30 -0.85 -6.15
C ALA A 442 15.95 -1.67 -7.27
N LEU A 443 15.14 -2.39 -8.03
CA LEU A 443 15.58 -3.13 -9.21
C LEU A 443 16.00 -2.20 -10.37
N HIS A 444 15.27 -1.10 -10.59
CA HIS A 444 15.60 -0.15 -11.65
C HIS A 444 16.90 0.62 -11.36
N GLU A 445 17.06 1.10 -10.12
CA GLU A 445 18.17 1.92 -9.65
C GLU A 445 19.33 1.10 -9.08
N GLN A 446 19.17 -0.23 -9.00
CA GLN A 446 20.15 -1.19 -8.48
C GLN A 446 20.67 -0.82 -7.08
N ARG A 447 19.76 -0.38 -6.22
CA ARG A 447 20.02 0.09 -4.85
C ARG A 447 18.95 -0.40 -3.89
N ALA A 448 19.34 -0.95 -2.74
CA ALA A 448 18.44 -1.41 -1.70
C ALA A 448 18.36 -0.36 -0.57
N PRO A 449 17.18 0.17 -0.23
CA PRO A 449 17.02 1.09 0.90
C PRO A 449 17.46 0.47 2.23
N PRO A 450 17.96 1.27 3.20
CA PRO A 450 18.35 0.77 4.51
C PRO A 450 17.16 0.41 5.40
N ASN A 451 17.39 -0.52 6.33
CA ASN A 451 16.54 -0.72 7.50
C ASN A 451 16.76 0.43 8.48
N VAL A 452 15.90 1.44 8.41
CA VAL A 452 15.94 2.57 9.34
C VAL A 452 15.79 2.07 10.78
N ASN A 453 16.65 2.56 11.69
CA ASN A 453 16.74 2.18 13.10
C ASN A 453 17.21 0.74 13.40
N LEU A 454 17.81 0.03 12.43
CA LEU A 454 18.48 -1.25 12.68
C LEU A 454 19.88 -1.03 13.25
N HIS A 455 20.01 -1.06 14.57
CA HIS A 455 21.29 -0.92 15.28
C HIS A 455 21.93 -2.27 15.58
N VAL A 456 21.13 -3.20 16.13
CA VAL A 456 21.58 -4.55 16.46
C VAL A 456 20.53 -5.53 15.96
N PRO A 457 20.86 -6.37 14.97
CA PRO A 457 19.95 -7.41 14.50
C PRO A 457 19.43 -8.29 15.64
N SER A 458 18.15 -8.60 15.59
CA SER A 458 17.47 -9.53 16.51
C SER A 458 18.00 -10.95 16.44
N PHE A 459 18.45 -11.35 15.26
CA PHE A 459 19.06 -12.62 14.99
C PHE A 459 20.30 -12.42 14.09
N PRO A 460 21.41 -13.15 14.31
CA PRO A 460 22.53 -13.12 13.38
C PRO A 460 22.10 -13.77 12.06
N ALA A 461 21.85 -12.94 11.03
CA ALA A 461 21.66 -13.44 9.68
C ALA A 461 22.87 -14.30 9.28
N SER A 462 22.63 -15.41 8.56
CA SER A 462 23.75 -16.17 8.01
C SER A 462 24.59 -15.29 7.07
N GLY A 463 25.85 -15.66 6.83
CA GLY A 463 26.71 -14.92 5.89
C GLY A 463 26.17 -14.82 4.46
N ALA A 464 25.08 -15.53 4.14
CA ALA A 464 24.38 -15.47 2.86
C ALA A 464 23.32 -14.35 2.78
N ILE A 465 22.93 -13.74 3.90
CA ILE A 465 22.00 -12.61 3.96
C ILE A 465 22.69 -11.39 4.56
N GLN A 466 22.48 -10.24 3.93
CA GLN A 466 22.89 -8.95 4.45
C GLN A 466 21.65 -8.09 4.70
N LEU A 467 21.35 -7.84 5.99
CA LEU A 467 20.40 -6.80 6.37
C LEU A 467 21.01 -5.44 6.03
N VAL A 468 20.35 -4.64 5.20
CA VAL A 468 20.88 -3.33 4.80
C VAL A 468 20.84 -2.40 6.01
N GLN A 469 22.00 -2.03 6.55
CA GLN A 469 22.14 -1.14 7.71
C GLN A 469 22.67 0.24 7.31
N GLY A 470 22.50 1.21 8.21
CA GLY A 470 23.03 2.56 8.07
C GLY A 470 22.00 3.57 7.59
N THR A 471 22.48 4.70 7.10
CA THR A 471 21.67 5.86 6.69
C THR A 471 21.59 6.05 5.19
N THR A 472 22.13 5.11 4.39
CA THR A 472 22.13 5.21 2.93
C THR A 472 21.82 3.88 2.28
N ALA A 473 21.24 3.92 1.08
CA ALA A 473 20.97 2.73 0.30
C ALA A 473 22.25 1.99 -0.09
N CYS A 474 22.20 0.66 -0.10
CA CYS A 474 23.29 -0.21 -0.52
C CYS A 474 23.14 -0.57 -2.00
N ALA A 475 24.18 -0.34 -2.80
CA ALA A 475 24.17 -0.74 -4.20
C ALA A 475 24.23 -2.27 -4.32
N PHE A 476 23.51 -2.83 -5.30
CA PHE A 476 23.62 -4.24 -5.65
C PHE A 476 23.68 -4.41 -7.17
N LYS A 477 23.96 -5.62 -7.63
CA LYS A 477 23.79 -6.01 -9.03
C LYS A 477 22.92 -7.25 -9.08
N GLY A 478 21.76 -7.16 -9.71
CA GLY A 478 20.79 -8.25 -9.71
C GLY A 478 19.68 -8.09 -10.73
N GLU A 479 19.19 -9.24 -11.17
CA GLU A 479 18.18 -9.35 -12.22
C GLU A 479 16.76 -9.47 -11.65
N ALA A 480 16.63 -9.83 -10.37
CA ALA A 480 15.34 -10.05 -9.73
C ALA A 480 15.27 -9.49 -8.30
N VAL A 481 14.07 -9.08 -7.90
CA VAL A 481 13.74 -8.67 -6.53
C VAL A 481 12.40 -9.23 -6.09
N LEU A 482 12.22 -9.39 -4.78
CA LEU A 482 10.95 -9.79 -4.17
C LEU A 482 10.41 -8.69 -3.25
N SER A 483 9.10 -8.56 -3.21
CA SER A 483 8.37 -7.80 -2.19
C SER A 483 7.38 -8.72 -1.48
N THR A 484 7.44 -8.80 -0.16
CA THR A 484 6.58 -9.66 0.67
C THR A 484 5.60 -8.83 1.49
N SER A 485 4.39 -9.37 1.71
CA SER A 485 3.39 -8.75 2.58
C SER A 485 2.56 -9.82 3.28
N PHE A 486 2.44 -9.72 4.60
CA PHE A 486 1.71 -10.69 5.43
C PHE A 486 0.64 -9.96 6.24
N GLY A 487 -0.60 -10.41 6.14
CA GLY A 487 -1.76 -9.79 6.75
C GLY A 487 -2.38 -10.66 7.84
N PHE A 488 -3.17 -10.01 8.71
CA PHE A 488 -4.07 -10.70 9.63
C PHE A 488 -5.00 -11.66 8.90
N GLY A 489 -5.46 -12.69 9.61
CA GLY A 489 -6.08 -13.87 9.01
C GLY A 489 -5.08 -14.80 8.33
N GLY A 490 -3.78 -14.53 8.48
CA GLY A 490 -2.70 -15.34 7.91
C GLY A 490 -2.59 -15.23 6.39
N MET A 491 -3.06 -14.15 5.77
CA MET A 491 -3.06 -13.96 4.31
C MET A 491 -1.71 -13.40 3.86
N SER A 492 -1.04 -14.09 2.95
CA SER A 492 0.33 -13.74 2.54
C SER A 492 0.44 -13.57 1.03
N THR A 493 1.21 -12.56 0.61
CA THR A 493 1.55 -12.30 -0.79
C THR A 493 3.04 -12.11 -0.98
N ALA A 494 3.56 -12.54 -2.13
CA ALA A 494 4.92 -12.29 -2.58
C ALA A 494 4.91 -11.91 -4.07
N LEU A 495 5.53 -10.80 -4.43
CA LEU A 495 5.62 -10.30 -5.81
C LEU A 495 7.07 -10.37 -6.27
N LEU A 496 7.32 -11.10 -7.36
CA LEU A 496 8.63 -11.27 -7.98
C LEU A 496 8.74 -10.38 -9.22
N PHE A 497 9.66 -9.42 -9.19
CA PHE A 497 9.95 -8.53 -10.31
C PHE A 497 11.32 -8.85 -10.91
N THR A 498 11.45 -8.72 -12.23
CA THR A 498 12.74 -8.85 -12.93
C THR A 498 13.03 -7.65 -13.82
N GLN A 499 14.30 -7.45 -14.15
CA GLN A 499 14.68 -6.51 -15.22
C GLN A 499 14.00 -6.92 -16.53
N PHE A 500 13.76 -5.94 -17.40
CA PHE A 500 13.13 -6.13 -18.70
C PHE A 500 14.12 -6.09 -19.86
#